data_AF-A0A7H4M4D8-F1
#
_entry.id   AF-A0A7H4M4D8-F1
#
_cell.length_a   1.000
_cell.length_b   1.000
_cell.length_c   1.000
_cell.angle_alpha   90.00
_cell.angle_beta   90.00
_cell.angle_gamma   90.00
#
_symmetry.space_group_name_H-M   'P 1'
#
loop_
_entity.id
_entity.type
_entity.pdbx_description
1 polymer ?
#
loop_
_entity_poly.entity_id
_entity_poly.type
_entity_poly.pdbx_seq_one_letter_code
_entity_poly.pdbx_strand_id
1 'polypeptide(L)' 'MMNDSLCRIIAGELQARAEQVEAAVRLLDEGNTVPFIARYRKEVTGGLDDTQLRNLETRLGLSA' A
#
# COMPACT_ATOMS: atom_id res chain seq x y z
N MET A 1 -1.29 10.34 11.35
CA MET A 1 -2.20 10.02 10.22
C MET A 1 -1.47 10.39 8.94
N MET A 2 -1.42 9.47 7.99
CA MET A 2 -0.92 9.73 6.64
C MET A 2 -1.68 10.90 6.02
N ASN A 3 -0.98 11.80 5.33
CA ASN A 3 -1.63 12.93 4.67
C ASN A 3 -2.53 12.40 3.54
N ASP A 4 -3.83 12.66 3.61
CA ASP A 4 -4.82 12.24 2.60
C ASP A 4 -4.43 12.65 1.16
N SER A 5 -3.76 13.81 1.04
CA SER A 5 -3.21 14.26 -0.25
C SER A 5 -2.10 13.36 -0.79
N LEU A 6 -1.26 12.78 0.08
CA LEU A 6 -0.18 11.86 -0.30
C LEU A 6 -0.74 10.51 -0.77
N CYS A 7 -1.73 9.96 -0.06
CA CYS A 7 -2.39 8.71 -0.47
C CYS A 7 -2.99 8.83 -1.87
N ARG A 8 -3.63 9.97 -2.19
CA ARG A 8 -4.20 10.22 -3.51
C ARG A 8 -3.15 10.32 -4.62
N ILE A 9 -2.00 10.96 -4.35
CA ILE A 9 -0.89 11.04 -5.30
C ILE A 9 -0.35 9.63 -5.61
N ILE A 10 -0.02 8.87 -4.57
CA ILE A 10 0.52 7.51 -4.73
C ILE A 10 -0.50 6.59 -5.40
N ALA A 11 -1.79 6.70 -5.05
CA ALA A 11 -2.84 5.92 -5.70
C ALA A 11 -2.89 6.16 -7.22
N GLY A 12 -2.73 7.41 -7.67
CA GLY A 12 -2.63 7.75 -9.08
C GLY A 12 -1.41 7.09 -9.76
N GLU A 13 -0.25 7.11 -9.10
CA GLU A 13 0.98 6.48 -9.60
C GLU A 13 0.86 4.95 -9.71
N LEU A 14 0.14 4.32 -8.77
CA LEU A 14 -0.04 2.86 -8.70
C LEU A 14 -1.24 2.34 -9.51
N GLN A 15 -1.99 3.22 -10.18
CA GLN A 15 -3.27 2.91 -10.82
C GLN A 15 -4.24 2.20 -9.85
N ALA A 16 -4.27 2.66 -8.60
CA ALA A 16 -5.09 2.13 -7.53
C ALA A 16 -6.06 3.19 -7.00
N ARG A 17 -7.02 2.78 -6.16
CA ARG A 17 -7.86 3.73 -5.43
C ARG A 17 -7.16 4.17 -4.14
N ALA A 18 -7.42 5.40 -3.69
CA ALA A 18 -6.83 5.92 -2.46
C ALA A 18 -7.12 5.04 -1.23
N GLU A 19 -8.34 4.49 -1.14
CA GLU A 19 -8.73 3.54 -0.10
C GLU A 19 -7.86 2.27 -0.06
N GLN A 20 -7.38 1.81 -1.22
CA GLN A 20 -6.52 0.62 -1.31
C GLN A 20 -5.12 0.93 -0.80
N VAL A 21 -4.61 2.12 -1.13
CA VAL A 21 -3.34 2.63 -0.60
C VAL A 21 -3.42 2.82 0.89
N GLU A 22 -4.48 3.44 1.42
CA GLU A 22 -4.69 3.60 2.85
C GLU A 22 -4.75 2.26 3.59
N ALA A 23 -5.48 1.28 3.05
CA ALA A 23 -5.55 -0.06 3.63
C ALA A 23 -4.17 -0.75 3.66
N ALA A 24 -3.40 -0.64 2.58
CA ALA A 24 -2.06 -1.20 2.52
C ALA A 24 -1.08 -0.49 3.48
N VAL A 25 -1.13 0.85 3.57
CA VAL A 25 -0.34 1.63 4.54
C VAL A 25 -0.62 1.18 5.97
N ARG A 26 -1.90 1.01 6.34
CA ARG A 26 -2.28 0.53 7.68
C ARG A 26 -1.68 -0.85 7.99
N LEU A 27 -1.74 -1.77 7.03
CA LEU A 27 -1.16 -3.10 7.22
C LEU A 27 0.36 -3.05 7.36
N LEU A 28 1.05 -2.18 6.62
CA LEU A 28 2.49 -1.95 6.75
C LEU A 28 2.84 -1.33 8.12
N ASP A 29 2.06 -0.34 8.58
CA ASP A 29 2.22 0.27 9.91
C ASP A 29 2.00 -0.74 11.05
N GLU A 30 1.14 -1.75 10.85
CA GLU A 30 0.94 -2.88 11.76
C GLU A 30 2.10 -3.90 11.74
N GLY A 31 3.11 -3.70 10.88
CA GLY A 31 4.29 -4.55 10.75
C GLY A 31 4.14 -5.72 9.79
N ASN A 32 3.09 -5.76 8.97
CA ASN A 32 2.98 -6.77 7.92
C ASN A 32 3.97 -6.46 6.78
N THR A 33 4.52 -7.50 6.15
CA THR A 33 5.44 -7.34 5.02
C THR A 33 4.69 -7.36 3.68
N VAL A 34 5.27 -6.77 2.63
CA VAL A 34 4.70 -6.80 1.28
C VAL A 34 4.34 -8.24 0.80
N PRO A 35 5.23 -9.25 0.93
CA PRO A 35 4.90 -10.62 0.53
C PRO A 35 3.72 -11.21 1.32
N PHE A 36 3.58 -10.85 2.60
CA PHE A 36 2.47 -11.30 3.43
C PHE A 36 1.16 -10.64 2.99
N ILE A 37 1.16 -9.33 2.77
CA ILE A 37 -0.03 -8.58 2.36
C ILE A 37 -0.53 -9.07 1.00
N ALA A 38 0.37 -9.19 0.01
CA ALA A 38 0.04 -9.64 -1.34
C ALA A 38 -0.63 -11.03 -1.37
N ARG A 39 -0.26 -11.90 -0.43
CA ARG A 39 -0.73 -13.30 -0.38
C ARG A 39 -1.93 -13.51 0.53
N TYR A 40 -2.00 -12.82 1.66
CA TYR A 40 -2.96 -13.13 2.74
C TYR A 40 -3.92 -11.98 3.09
N ARG A 41 -3.69 -10.77 2.57
CA ARG A 41 -4.53 -9.59 2.83
C ARG A 41 -5.04 -8.92 1.56
N LYS A 42 -5.07 -9.65 0.46
CA LYS A 42 -5.50 -9.15 -0.85
C LYS A 42 -6.92 -8.58 -0.85
N GLU A 43 -7.83 -9.16 -0.07
CA GLU A 43 -9.20 -8.64 0.06
C GLU A 43 -9.25 -7.31 0.81
N VAL A 44 -8.39 -7.12 1.81
CA VAL A 44 -8.32 -5.90 2.63
C VAL A 44 -7.77 -4.73 1.80
N THR A 45 -6.81 -4.98 0.91
CA THR A 45 -6.25 -3.97 0.02
C THR A 45 -7.06 -3.78 -1.26
N GLY A 46 -8.21 -4.46 -1.41
CA GLY A 46 -9.03 -4.41 -2.62
C GLY A 46 -8.32 -4.97 -3.86
N GLY A 47 -7.34 -5.85 -3.68
CA GLY A 47 -6.71 -6.58 -4.78
C GLY A 47 -5.30 -6.15 -5.17
N LEU A 48 -4.63 -5.25 -4.41
CA LEU A 48 -3.28 -4.80 -4.77
C LEU A 48 -2.32 -5.99 -4.95
N ASP A 49 -1.57 -5.96 -6.04
CA ASP A 49 -0.55 -6.97 -6.34
C ASP A 49 0.82 -6.64 -5.72
N ASP A 50 1.74 -7.61 -5.79
CA ASP A 50 3.09 -7.49 -5.23
C ASP A 50 3.87 -6.29 -5.81
N THR A 51 3.71 -5.99 -7.10
CA THR A 51 4.39 -4.86 -7.74
C THR A 51 3.84 -3.53 -7.22
N GLN A 52 2.52 -3.40 -7.12
CA GLN A 52 1.88 -2.21 -6.54
C GLN A 52 2.30 -2.00 -5.08
N LEU A 53 2.36 -3.07 -4.28
CA LEU A 53 2.75 -3.00 -2.86
C LEU A 53 4.23 -2.67 -2.65
N ARG A 54 5.15 -3.20 -3.47
CA ARG A 54 6.57 -2.83 -3.43
C ARG A 54 6.80 -1.38 -3.84
N ASN A 55 6.09 -0.93 -4.88
CA ASN A 55 6.16 0.46 -5.31
C ASN A 55 5.62 1.39 -4.21
N LEU A 56 4.52 1.01 -3.55
CA LEU A 56 4.02 1.71 -2.37
C LEU A 56 5.11 1.80 -1.28
N GLU A 57 5.65 0.67 -0.83
CA GLU A 57 6.69 0.60 0.19
C GLU A 57 7.91 1.50 -0.13
N THR A 58 8.33 1.50 -1.40
CA THR A 58 9.40 2.36 -1.91
C THR A 58 9.04 3.85 -1.82
N ARG A 59 7.81 4.23 -2.19
CA ARG A 59 7.33 5.62 -2.11
C ARG A 59 7.21 6.11 -0.67
N LEU A 60 6.97 5.20 0.27
CA LEU A 60 6.93 5.50 1.71
C LEU A 60 8.32 5.57 2.34
N GLY A 61 9.37 5.16 1.63
CA GLY A 61 10.73 5.10 2.16
C GLY A 61 10.93 3.99 3.21
N LEU A 62 10.11 2.94 3.16
CA LEU A 62 10.17 1.80 4.07
C LEU A 62 11.14 0.69 3.59
N SER A 63 11.64 0.78 2.36
CA SER A 63 12.72 -0.08 1.87
C SER A 63 14.04 0.34 2.53
N ALA A 64 14.54 -0.50 3.44
CA ALA A 64 15.93 -0.48 3.88
C ALA A 64 16.84 -1.21 2.87
#